data_AF-A0A285XSS2-F1
#
_entry.id   AF-A0A285XSS2-F1
#
_cell.length_a   1.000
_cell.length_b   1.000
_cell.length_c   1.000
_cell.angle_alpha   90.00
_cell.angle_beta   90.00
_cell.angle_gamma   90.00
#
_symmetry.space_group_name_H-M   'P 1'
#
loop_
_entity.id
_entity.type
_entity.pdbx_description
1 polymer ?
#
loop_
_entity_poly.entity_id
_entity_poly.type
_entity_poly.pdbx_seq_one_letter_code
_entity_poly.pdbx_strand_id
1 'polypeptide(L)'
;MNDSPDHPALVRLRAELDAAWKGMGVLGDMEDVSRDRVVAELRAAVPDVASRAARAAGTDAVVAEINRFAAAEVVSSDAAVPTATIWDDIVHSATEAASAAR
;
A
#
# COMPACT_ATOMS: atom_id res chain seq x y z
N MET A 1 -13.72 -18.19 -15.14
CA MET A 1 -14.11 -16.87 -14.65
C MET A 1 -14.69 -17.10 -13.26
N ASN A 2 -13.84 -17.08 -12.23
CA ASN A 2 -14.27 -17.29 -10.85
C ASN A 2 -14.50 -15.90 -10.24
N ASP A 3 -15.68 -15.34 -10.44
CA ASP A 3 -16.18 -14.22 -9.62
C ASP A 3 -16.59 -14.78 -8.25
N SER A 4 -15.59 -15.24 -7.48
CA SER A 4 -15.76 -15.24 -6.03
C SER A 4 -15.85 -13.77 -5.61
N PRO A 5 -16.84 -13.34 -4.81
CA PRO A 5 -16.87 -11.97 -4.33
C PRO A 5 -15.53 -11.67 -3.64
N ASP A 6 -14.89 -10.57 -4.05
CA ASP A 6 -13.60 -10.14 -3.48
C ASP A 6 -13.70 -10.16 -1.95
N HIS A 7 -12.76 -10.84 -1.30
CA HIS A 7 -12.75 -10.95 0.15
C HIS A 7 -12.76 -9.54 0.77
N PRO A 8 -13.67 -9.19 1.71
CA PRO A 8 -13.81 -7.81 2.20
C PRO A 8 -12.51 -7.19 2.72
N ALA A 9 -11.63 -8.00 3.31
CA ALA A 9 -10.31 -7.55 3.75
C ALA A 9 -9.38 -7.13 2.60
N LEU A 10 -9.47 -7.77 1.43
CA LEU A 10 -8.72 -7.39 0.22
C LEU A 10 -9.30 -6.11 -0.39
N VAL A 11 -10.62 -5.95 -0.40
CA VAL A 11 -11.27 -4.69 -0.84
C VAL A 11 -10.81 -3.52 0.04
N ARG A 12 -10.79 -3.72 1.36
CA ARG A 12 -10.29 -2.71 2.29
C ARG A 12 -8.81 -2.41 2.07
N LEU A 13 -7.98 -3.43 1.90
CA LEU A 13 -6.56 -3.25 1.60
C LEU A 13 -6.35 -2.40 0.35
N ARG A 14 -7.08 -2.69 -0.74
CA ARG A 14 -7.00 -1.90 -1.99
C ARG A 14 -7.39 -0.44 -1.78
N ALA A 15 -8.45 -0.18 -1.02
CA ALA A 15 -8.87 1.19 -0.71
C ALA A 15 -7.82 1.96 0.10
N GLU A 16 -7.16 1.31 1.05
CA GLU A 16 -6.10 1.93 1.87
C GLU A 16 -4.83 2.16 1.04
N LEU A 17 -4.48 1.26 0.11
CA LEU A 17 -3.38 1.44 -0.85
C LEU A 17 -3.65 2.60 -1.82
N ASP A 18 -4.87 2.72 -2.33
CA ASP A 18 -5.30 3.83 -3.19
C ASP A 18 -5.28 5.18 -2.45
N ALA A 19 -5.77 5.21 -1.21
CA ALA A 19 -5.68 6.39 -0.37
C ALA A 19 -4.23 6.79 -0.07
N ALA A 20 -3.36 5.81 0.23
CA ALA A 20 -1.94 6.04 0.46
C ALA A 20 -1.25 6.60 -0.79
N TRP A 21 -1.51 6.02 -1.96
CA TRP A 21 -0.96 6.48 -3.24
C TRP A 21 -1.39 7.90 -3.58
N LYS A 22 -2.67 8.24 -3.40
CA LYS A 22 -3.17 9.61 -3.57
C LYS A 22 -2.52 10.58 -2.57
N GLY A 23 -2.31 10.13 -1.34
CA GLY A 23 -1.53 10.83 -0.33
C GLY A 23 -0.10 11.11 -0.78
N MET A 24 0.55 10.18 -1.49
CA MET A 24 1.89 10.39 -2.07
C MET A 24 1.90 11.47 -3.15
N GLY A 25 0.86 11.53 -3.99
CA GLY A 25 0.73 12.53 -5.06
C GLY A 25 0.68 13.97 -4.55
N VAL A 26 0.17 14.20 -3.33
CA VAL A 26 0.10 15.55 -2.74
C VAL A 26 1.40 15.95 -2.00
N LEU A 27 2.30 15.02 -1.70
CA LEU A 27 3.54 15.30 -0.96
C LEU A 27 4.48 16.26 -1.69
N GLY A 28 4.43 16.29 -3.04
CA GLY A 28 5.26 17.19 -3.85
C GLY A 28 5.01 18.67 -3.55
N ASP A 29 3.77 19.02 -3.17
CA ASP A 29 3.34 20.40 -2.94
C ASP A 29 3.28 20.78 -1.44
N MET A 30 3.63 19.85 -0.54
CA MET A 30 3.56 20.05 0.91
C MET A 30 4.87 20.58 1.51
N GLU A 31 4.75 21.39 2.57
CA GLU A 31 5.87 21.74 3.44
C GLU A 31 6.47 20.50 4.14
N ASP A 32 7.78 20.50 4.33
CA ASP A 32 8.56 19.33 4.79
C ASP A 32 8.02 18.70 6.09
N VAL A 33 7.65 19.51 7.09
CA VAL A 33 7.12 18.99 8.38
C VAL A 33 5.78 18.26 8.19
N SER A 34 4.92 18.79 7.31
CA SER A 34 3.63 18.18 7.02
C SER A 34 3.80 16.92 6.16
N ARG A 35 4.75 16.94 5.22
CA ARG A 35 5.14 15.79 4.40
C ARG A 35 5.62 14.62 5.28
N ASP A 36 6.57 14.86 6.18
CA ASP A 36 7.15 13.83 7.04
C ASP A 36 6.11 13.16 7.93
N ARG A 37 5.16 13.96 8.45
CA ARG A 37 4.05 13.44 9.24
C ARG A 37 3.17 12.50 8.42
N VAL A 38 2.77 12.89 7.22
CA VAL A 38 1.96 12.04 6.34
C VAL A 38 2.72 10.77 5.98
N VAL A 39 4.01 10.87 5.63
CA VAL A 39 4.85 9.70 5.34
C VAL A 39 4.93 8.75 6.55
N ALA A 40 5.07 9.28 7.77
CA ALA A 40 5.08 8.46 8.98
C ALA A 40 3.73 7.76 9.23
N GLU A 41 2.62 8.47 9.02
CA GLU A 41 1.27 7.90 9.13
C GLU A 41 1.05 6.77 8.11
N LEU A 42 1.46 6.96 6.84
CA LEU A 42 1.37 5.94 5.80
C LEU A 42 2.23 4.70 6.11
N ARG A 43 3.47 4.92 6.57
CA ARG A 43 4.39 3.84 6.98
C ARG A 43 3.87 3.03 8.17
N ALA A 44 2.95 3.57 8.98
CA ALA A 44 2.31 2.85 10.07
C ALA A 44 1.01 2.15 9.62
N ALA A 45 0.14 2.85 8.89
CA ALA A 45 -1.20 2.38 8.57
C ALA A 45 -1.22 1.24 7.55
N VAL A 46 -0.42 1.33 6.48
CA VAL A 46 -0.46 0.34 5.39
C VAL A 46 0.02 -1.04 5.84
N PRO A 47 1.15 -1.19 6.58
CA PRO A 47 1.57 -2.49 7.10
C PRO A 47 0.57 -3.11 8.08
N ASP A 48 -0.08 -2.30 8.93
CA ASP A 48 -1.09 -2.77 9.88
C ASP A 48 -2.34 -3.33 9.16
N VAL A 49 -2.82 -2.63 8.12
CA VAL A 49 -3.92 -3.12 7.27
C VAL A 49 -3.51 -4.39 6.54
N ALA A 50 -2.31 -4.46 5.98
CA ALA A 50 -1.81 -5.65 5.29
C ALA A 50 -1.72 -6.87 6.23
N SER A 51 -1.23 -6.67 7.46
CA SER A 51 -1.16 -7.71 8.47
C SER A 51 -2.55 -8.22 8.90
N ARG A 52 -3.54 -7.32 9.02
CA ARG A 52 -4.94 -7.72 9.28
C ARG A 52 -5.56 -8.46 8.10
N ALA A 53 -5.31 -7.99 6.88
CA ALA A 53 -5.80 -8.63 5.67
C ALA A 53 -5.22 -10.04 5.54
N ALA A 54 -3.93 -10.23 5.85
CA ALA A 54 -3.25 -11.52 5.73
C ALA A 54 -3.85 -12.56 6.70
N ARG A 55 -4.18 -12.15 7.92
CA ARG A 55 -4.87 -13.02 8.89
C ARG A 55 -6.29 -13.41 8.45
N ALA A 56 -6.95 -12.59 7.64
CA ALA A 56 -8.34 -12.81 7.24
C ALA A 56 -8.47 -13.54 5.88
N ALA A 57 -7.68 -13.15 4.89
CA ALA A 57 -7.75 -13.62 3.51
C ALA A 57 -6.60 -14.57 3.11
N GLY A 58 -5.62 -14.75 4.00
CA GLY A 58 -4.39 -15.51 3.74
C GLY A 58 -3.27 -14.63 3.19
N THR A 59 -2.04 -14.93 3.60
CA THR A 59 -0.83 -14.19 3.23
C THR A 59 -0.63 -14.13 1.71
N ASP A 60 -0.72 -15.25 1.00
CA ASP A 60 -0.44 -15.30 -0.44
C ASP A 60 -1.37 -14.41 -1.26
N ALA A 61 -2.66 -14.40 -0.91
CA ALA A 61 -3.66 -13.55 -1.57
C ALA A 61 -3.36 -12.06 -1.36
N VAL A 62 -2.94 -11.69 -0.14
CA VAL A 62 -2.59 -10.31 0.22
C VAL A 62 -1.31 -9.85 -0.46
N VAL A 63 -0.27 -10.66 -0.47
CA VAL A 63 1.00 -10.34 -1.15
C VAL A 63 0.77 -10.19 -2.65
N ALA A 64 -0.03 -11.08 -3.26
CA ALA A 64 -0.41 -10.96 -4.67
C ALA A 64 -1.19 -9.67 -4.96
N GLU A 65 -2.07 -9.24 -4.05
CA GLU A 65 -2.82 -7.99 -4.18
C GLU A 65 -1.91 -6.76 -4.11
N ILE A 66 -1.02 -6.70 -3.12
CA ILE A 66 -0.06 -5.60 -2.93
C ILE A 66 0.82 -5.45 -4.17
N ASN A 67 1.40 -6.55 -4.66
CA ASN A 67 2.26 -6.54 -5.84
C ASN A 67 1.50 -6.10 -7.11
N ARG A 68 0.25 -6.54 -7.26
CA ARG A 68 -0.58 -6.14 -8.41
C ARG A 68 -0.88 -4.65 -8.39
N PHE A 69 -1.21 -4.10 -7.21
CA PHE A 69 -1.48 -2.69 -7.05
C PHE A 69 -0.24 -1.85 -7.34
N ALA A 70 0.91 -2.22 -6.75
CA ALA A 70 2.18 -1.54 -6.97
C ALA A 70 2.57 -1.53 -8.46
N ALA A 71 2.42 -2.66 -9.16
CA ALA A 71 2.73 -2.74 -10.59
C ALA A 71 1.78 -1.91 -11.48
N ALA A 72 0.50 -1.79 -11.10
CA ALA A 72 -0.48 -1.02 -11.88
C ALA A 72 -0.30 0.50 -11.72
N GLU A 73 -0.06 0.97 -10.49
CA GLU A 73 -0.01 2.41 -10.19
C GLU A 73 1.36 3.04 -10.44
N VAL A 74 2.47 2.31 -10.18
CA VAL A 74 3.84 2.83 -10.40
C VAL A 74 4.13 3.05 -11.89
N VAL A 75 3.51 2.27 -12.79
CA VAL A 75 3.64 2.43 -14.24
C VAL A 75 2.97 3.72 -14.75
N SER A 76 2.06 4.32 -13.97
CA SER A 76 1.33 5.54 -14.36
C SER A 76 2.01 6.85 -13.94
N SER A 77 3.05 6.81 -13.10
CA SER A 77 3.72 8.02 -12.58
C SER A 77 5.18 8.10 -13.01
N ASP A 78 5.66 9.30 -13.30
CA ASP A 78 7.05 9.56 -13.68
C ASP A 78 8.03 9.10 -12.59
N ALA A 79 8.97 8.21 -12.92
CA ALA A 79 9.85 7.51 -11.99
C ALA A 79 10.91 8.42 -11.32
N ALA A 80 10.97 9.70 -11.71
CA ALA A 80 11.95 10.67 -11.22
C ALA A 80 11.58 11.35 -9.89
N VAL A 81 10.41 11.05 -9.30
CA VAL A 81 9.93 11.76 -8.11
C VAL A 81 10.35 11.04 -6.82
N PRO A 82 10.85 11.75 -5.78
CA PRO A 82 11.16 11.19 -4.45
C PRO A 82 10.02 10.38 -3.80
N THR A 83 8.79 10.56 -4.26
CA THR A 83 7.60 9.81 -3.86
C THR A 83 7.64 8.34 -4.29
N ALA A 84 8.35 7.99 -5.37
CA ALA A 84 8.49 6.60 -5.82
C ALA A 84 9.28 5.74 -4.82
N THR A 85 10.41 6.25 -4.30
CA THR A 85 11.19 5.54 -3.28
C THR A 85 10.42 5.37 -1.97
N ILE A 86 9.68 6.40 -1.53
CA ILE A 86 8.85 6.29 -0.33
C ILE A 86 7.72 5.29 -0.54
N TRP A 87 7.14 5.24 -1.74
CA TRP A 87 6.11 4.27 -2.10
C TRP A 87 6.65 2.84 -2.09
N ASP A 88 7.83 2.60 -2.66
CA ASP A 88 8.49 1.29 -2.64
C ASP A 88 8.75 0.81 -1.21
N ASP A 89 9.22 1.70 -0.32
CA ASP A 89 9.40 1.39 1.11
C ASP A 89 8.08 0.96 1.77
N ILE A 90 6.99 1.65 1.47
CA ILE A 90 5.66 1.35 2.02
C ILE A 90 5.17 -0.02 1.53
N VAL A 91 5.29 -0.28 0.22
CA VAL A 91 4.91 -1.56 -0.40
C VAL A 91 5.74 -2.71 0.17
N HIS A 92 7.05 -2.52 0.33
CA HIS A 92 7.95 -3.49 0.93
C HIS A 92 7.55 -3.79 2.39
N SER A 93 7.36 -2.74 3.21
CA SER A 93 6.95 -2.88 4.61
C SER A 93 5.61 -3.58 4.77
N ALA A 94 4.65 -3.30 3.87
CA ALA A 94 3.35 -3.95 3.86
C ALA A 94 3.44 -5.44 3.51
N THR A 95 4.28 -5.78 2.55
CA THR A 95 4.56 -7.17 2.15
C THR A 95 5.20 -7.97 3.28
N GLU A 96 6.18 -7.38 3.96
CA GLU A 96 6.81 -7.98 5.15
C GLU A 96 5.79 -8.20 6.27
N ALA A 97 4.96 -7.20 6.57
CA ALA A 97 3.94 -7.30 7.61
C ALA A 97 2.84 -8.32 7.32
N ALA A 98 2.44 -8.48 6.05
CA ALA A 98 1.54 -9.54 5.61
C ALA A 98 2.20 -10.93 5.73
N SER A 99 3.47 -11.04 5.37
CA SER A 99 4.24 -12.30 5.41
C SER A 99 4.53 -12.76 6.84
N ALA A 100 4.74 -11.82 7.76
CA ALA A 100 4.94 -12.09 9.17
C ALA A 100 3.65 -12.43 9.94
N ALA A 101 2.47 -12.20 9.35
CA ALA A 101 1.17 -12.41 10.00
C ALA A 101 0.68 -13.87 10.03
N ARG A 102 1.51 -14.80 9.52
CA ARG A 102 1.28 -16.25 9.44
C ARG A 102 1.18 -16.95 10.80
#